data_AF-E3EKL8-F1
#
_entry.id   AF-E3EKL8-F1
#
_cell.length_a   1.000
_cell.length_b   1.000
_cell.length_c   1.000
_cell.angle_alpha   90.00
_cell.angle_beta   90.00
_cell.angle_gamma   90.00
#
_symmetry.space_group_name_H-M   'P 1'
#
loop_
_entity.id
_entity.type
_entity.pdbx_description
1 polymer ?
#
loop_
_entity_poly.entity_id
_entity_poly.type
_entity_poly.pdbx_seq_one_letter_code
_entity_poly.pdbx_strand_id
1 'polypeptide(L)'
;MNNRWRQIKRLPIPVSKFFDLYYNEQPDPPCPVCGGKVLHRHYYDEHVGIAETVDECTECNYYETESYGDTRLEVGKWSAVYHYTTSDKEISQIRGEFVRQQILEKERRKTERRKYYRKRG
;
A
#
# COMPACT_ATOMS: atom_id res chain seq x y z
N MET A 1 -8.31 21.22 16.41
CA MET A 1 -9.03 20.43 15.39
C MET A 1 -8.75 21.04 14.02
N ASN A 2 -7.87 20.42 13.23
CA ASN A 2 -7.40 21.01 11.96
C ASN A 2 -8.40 20.74 10.82
N ASN A 3 -9.30 21.70 10.60
CA ASN A 3 -10.29 21.73 9.51
C ASN A 3 -9.67 22.07 8.14
N ARG A 4 -8.58 21.40 7.74
CA ARG A 4 -7.87 21.72 6.47
C ARG A 4 -8.46 21.06 5.22
N TRP A 5 -9.45 20.18 5.36
CA TRP A 5 -10.09 19.48 4.23
C TRP A 5 -11.33 20.18 3.64
N ARG A 6 -11.79 21.29 4.24
CA ARG A 6 -13.02 22.00 3.80
C ARG A 6 -12.81 23.10 2.75
N GLN A 7 -11.61 23.26 2.19
CA GLN A 7 -11.31 24.34 1.24
C GLN A 7 -10.86 23.87 -0.14
N ILE A 8 -11.37 22.72 -0.62
CA ILE A 8 -11.45 22.52 -2.08
C ILE A 8 -12.57 23.42 -2.57
N LYS A 9 -12.21 24.68 -2.90
CA LYS A 9 -13.08 25.55 -3.71
C LYS A 9 -13.47 24.73 -4.94
N ARG A 10 -14.78 24.51 -5.11
CA ARG A 10 -15.37 23.90 -6.32
C ARG A 10 -15.03 24.80 -7.51
N LEU A 11 -13.83 24.66 -8.06
CA LEU A 11 -13.55 25.10 -9.41
C LEU A 11 -14.35 24.17 -10.32
N PRO A 12 -15.11 24.68 -11.30
CA PRO A 12 -15.78 23.84 -12.27
C PRO A 12 -14.69 23.24 -13.15
N ILE A 13 -14.16 22.08 -12.74
CA ILE A 13 -13.31 21.27 -13.59
C ILE A 13 -14.20 20.84 -14.75
N PRO A 14 -13.87 21.20 -16.01
CA PRO A 14 -14.65 20.73 -17.14
C PRO A 14 -14.65 19.20 -17.13
N VAL A 15 -15.80 18.58 -17.40
CA VAL A 15 -15.99 17.12 -17.32
C VAL A 15 -14.93 16.35 -18.12
N SER A 16 -14.43 16.94 -19.21
CA SER A 16 -13.32 16.41 -20.01
C SER A 16 -12.00 16.27 -19.23
N LYS A 17 -11.71 17.18 -18.31
CA LYS A 17 -10.51 17.12 -17.43
C LYS A 17 -10.75 16.32 -16.16
N PHE A 18 -12.01 16.03 -15.80
CA PHE A 18 -12.30 15.19 -14.63
C PHE A 18 -11.80 13.77 -14.83
N PHE A 19 -11.96 13.21 -16.02
CA PHE A 19 -11.45 11.88 -16.35
C PHE A 19 -9.93 11.81 -16.22
N ASP A 20 -9.21 12.78 -16.80
CA ASP A 20 -7.75 12.82 -16.71
C ASP A 20 -7.27 13.00 -15.27
N LEU A 21 -7.90 13.90 -14.49
CA LEU A 21 -7.55 14.13 -13.09
C LEU A 21 -7.89 12.94 -12.17
N TYR A 22 -8.98 12.23 -12.45
CA TYR A 22 -9.45 11.14 -11.61
C TYR A 22 -8.70 9.83 -11.86
N TYR A 23 -8.26 9.57 -13.09
CA TYR A 23 -7.57 8.33 -13.46
C TYR A 23 -6.06 8.47 -13.63
N ASN A 24 -5.55 9.64 -14.05
CA ASN A 24 -4.12 9.81 -14.38
C ASN A 24 -3.33 10.62 -13.33
N GLU A 25 -4.00 11.30 -12.38
CA GLU A 25 -3.34 12.18 -11.40
C GLU A 25 -3.69 11.85 -9.94
N GLN A 26 -4.07 10.59 -9.63
CA GLN A 26 -4.22 10.22 -8.22
C GLN A 26 -2.84 10.16 -7.56
N PRO A 27 -2.66 10.86 -6.41
CA PRO A 27 -1.43 10.70 -5.65
C PRO A 27 -1.35 9.26 -5.15
N ASP A 28 -0.17 8.65 -5.30
CA ASP A 28 0.11 7.30 -4.80
C ASP A 28 -0.37 7.16 -3.34
N PRO A 29 -1.13 6.10 -3.03
CA PRO A 29 -1.64 5.92 -1.68
C PRO A 29 -0.46 5.79 -0.69
N PRO A 30 -0.54 6.43 0.48
CA PRO A 30 0.52 6.31 1.48
C PRO A 30 0.57 4.89 2.04
N CYS A 31 1.74 4.49 2.54
CA CYS A 31 1.93 3.16 3.10
C CYS A 31 0.89 2.84 4.19
N PRO A 32 0.17 1.70 4.10
CA PRO A 32 -0.92 1.37 5.03
C PRO A 32 -0.45 1.22 6.48
N VAL A 33 0.83 0.87 6.67
CA VAL A 33 1.46 0.64 7.96
C VAL A 33 1.96 1.94 8.59
N CYS A 34 2.72 2.75 7.85
CA CYS A 34 3.48 3.86 8.44
C CYS A 34 3.12 5.26 7.95
N GLY A 35 2.34 5.33 6.87
CA GLY A 35 1.98 6.58 6.19
C GLY A 35 3.07 7.19 5.31
N GLY A 36 4.23 6.52 5.19
CA GLY A 36 5.34 6.94 4.34
C GLY A 36 5.09 6.66 2.85
N LYS A 37 6.06 7.02 2.01
CA LYS A 37 5.98 6.82 0.56
C LYS A 37 6.10 5.34 0.18
N VAL A 38 5.21 4.89 -0.72
CA VAL A 38 5.30 3.60 -1.41
C VAL A 38 5.87 3.84 -2.81
N LEU A 39 6.78 2.97 -3.23
CA LEU A 39 7.30 2.91 -4.59
C LEU A 39 6.51 1.84 -5.33
N HIS A 40 5.81 2.26 -6.38
CA HIS A 40 5.09 1.37 -7.28
C HIS A 40 5.96 1.13 -8.53
N ARG A 41 6.26 -0.13 -8.83
CA ARG A 41 6.94 -0.53 -10.07
C ARG A 41 6.07 -1.50 -10.83
N HIS A 42 5.97 -1.29 -12.13
CA HIS A 42 5.26 -2.17 -13.05
C HIS A 42 6.23 -2.63 -14.12
N TYR A 43 6.38 -3.94 -14.26
CA TYR A 43 7.13 -4.54 -15.36
C TYR A 43 6.14 -5.09 -16.38
N TYR A 44 6.34 -4.74 -17.64
CA TYR A 44 5.45 -5.10 -18.73
C TYR A 44 6.09 -6.18 -19.59
N ASP A 45 5.31 -7.19 -19.93
CA ASP A 45 5.62 -8.14 -21.00
C ASP A 45 4.77 -7.78 -22.22
N GLU A 46 5.43 -7.62 -23.37
CA GLU A 46 4.82 -7.26 -24.65
C GLU A 46 3.68 -8.19 -25.07
N HIS A 47 3.63 -9.42 -24.57
CA HIS A 47 2.65 -10.43 -24.97
C HIS A 47 1.43 -10.52 -24.04
N VAL A 48 1.55 -10.07 -22.78
CA VAL A 48 0.57 -10.36 -21.72
C VAL A 48 0.14 -9.12 -20.92
N GLY A 49 0.79 -7.97 -21.12
CA GLY A 49 0.51 -6.75 -20.37
C GLY A 49 1.39 -6.62 -19.12
N ILE A 50 0.84 -6.14 -18.00
CA ILE A 50 1.59 -6.02 -16.74
C ILE A 50 1.95 -7.43 -16.25
N ALA A 51 3.24 -7.73 -16.20
CA ALA A 51 3.79 -9.04 -15.82
C ALA A 51 4.13 -9.10 -14.32
N GLU A 52 4.55 -7.97 -13.75
CA GLU A 52 4.90 -7.88 -12.34
C GLU A 52 4.52 -6.50 -11.79
N THR A 53 3.94 -6.49 -10.59
CA THR A 53 3.75 -5.29 -9.78
C THR A 53 4.57 -5.42 -8.50
N VAL A 54 5.24 -4.33 -8.11
CA VAL A 54 6.03 -4.25 -6.88
C VAL A 54 5.68 -2.97 -6.14
N ASP A 55 5.15 -3.14 -4.93
CA ASP A 55 4.78 -2.08 -4.02
C ASP A 55 5.65 -2.17 -2.76
N GLU A 56 6.59 -1.23 -2.62
CA GLU A 56 7.56 -1.24 -1.50
C GLU A 56 7.52 0.09 -0.74
N CYS A 57 7.40 0.03 0.58
CA CYS A 57 7.51 1.23 1.41
C CYS A 57 8.96 1.61 1.71
N THR A 58 9.30 2.88 1.47
CA THR A 58 10.64 3.43 1.74
C THR A 58 10.99 3.61 3.22
N GLU A 59 9.99 3.59 4.11
CA GLU A 59 10.15 3.85 5.55
C GLU A 59 9.87 2.63 6.43
N CYS A 60 9.43 1.52 5.84
CA CYS A 60 9.02 0.33 6.58
C CYS A 60 9.13 -0.93 5.74
N ASN A 61 9.13 -2.07 6.43
CA ASN A 61 9.10 -3.37 5.77
C ASN A 61 7.68 -3.72 5.31
N TYR A 62 7.05 -2.84 4.53
CA TYR A 62 5.83 -3.17 3.77
C TYR A 62 6.27 -3.45 2.35
N TYR A 63 5.95 -4.66 1.88
CA TYR A 63 6.30 -5.14 0.56
C TYR A 63 5.17 -6.01 0.04
N GLU A 64 4.75 -5.75 -1.18
CA GLU A 64 3.72 -6.52 -1.87
C GLU A 64 4.14 -6.67 -3.32
N THR A 65 4.18 -7.91 -3.79
CA THR A 65 4.54 -8.22 -5.17
C THR A 65 3.60 -9.24 -5.75
N GLU A 66 3.18 -8.97 -6.97
CA GLU A 66 2.41 -9.91 -7.78
C GLU A 66 3.21 -10.16 -9.05
N SER A 67 3.68 -11.39 -9.23
CA SER A 67 4.43 -11.81 -10.41
C SER A 67 3.66 -12.90 -11.16
N TYR A 68 4.12 -13.22 -12.37
CA TYR A 68 3.63 -14.38 -13.12
C TYR A 68 4.12 -15.70 -12.49
N GLY A 69 3.48 -16.11 -11.41
CA GLY A 69 3.73 -17.39 -10.77
C GLY A 69 3.58 -17.38 -9.26
N ASP A 70 3.89 -16.26 -8.64
CA ASP A 70 3.80 -16.10 -7.20
C ASP A 70 3.43 -14.69 -6.76
N THR A 71 2.91 -14.59 -5.54
CA THR A 71 2.72 -13.34 -4.83
C THR A 71 3.50 -13.42 -3.53
N ARG A 72 4.32 -12.40 -3.26
CA ARG A 72 5.03 -12.26 -2.00
C ARG A 72 4.53 -11.03 -1.25
N LEU A 73 4.21 -11.25 0.03
CA LEU A 73 3.66 -10.25 0.94
C LEU A 73 4.53 -10.17 2.18
N GLU A 74 4.96 -8.97 2.58
CA GLU A 74 5.75 -8.74 3.78
C GLU A 74 5.27 -7.53 4.55
N VAL A 75 5.15 -7.68 5.87
CA VAL A 75 4.88 -6.61 6.82
C VAL A 75 5.70 -6.82 8.08
N GLY A 76 6.61 -5.89 8.37
CA GLY A 76 7.40 -5.91 9.61
C GLY A 76 8.34 -7.11 9.67
N LYS A 77 7.93 -8.14 10.44
CA LYS A 77 8.64 -9.44 10.56
C LYS A 77 7.87 -10.60 9.93
N TRP A 78 6.65 -10.36 9.48
CA TRP A 78 5.81 -11.37 8.86
C TRP A 78 6.04 -11.35 7.35
N SER A 79 6.12 -12.54 6.76
CA SER A 79 6.25 -12.74 5.32
C SER A 79 5.46 -13.97 4.90
N ALA A 80 4.79 -13.91 3.76
CA ALA A 80 4.15 -15.05 3.13
C ALA A 80 4.34 -15.00 1.62
N VAL A 81 4.40 -16.18 1.02
CA VAL A 81 4.43 -16.37 -0.44
C VAL A 81 3.37 -17.39 -0.81
N TYR A 82 2.62 -17.14 -1.88
CA TYR A 82 1.72 -18.11 -2.46
C TYR A 82 1.83 -18.13 -3.98
N HIS A 83 1.47 -19.24 -4.59
CA HIS A 83 1.62 -19.46 -6.03
C HIS A 83 0.26 -19.39 -6.74
N TYR A 84 0.28 -19.27 -8.07
CA TYR A 84 -0.94 -19.34 -8.88
C TYR A 84 -1.70 -20.69 -8.74
N THR A 85 -1.01 -21.73 -8.28
CA THR A 85 -1.60 -23.05 -7.99
C THR A 85 -2.17 -23.16 -6.58
N THR A 86 -1.95 -22.16 -5.72
CA THR A 86 -2.48 -22.15 -4.36
C THR A 86 -4.01 -22.00 -4.41
N SER A 87 -4.72 -22.73 -3.54
CA SER A 87 -6.19 -22.67 -3.54
C SER A 87 -6.73 -21.30 -3.10
N ASP A 88 -7.84 -20.86 -3.69
CA ASP A 88 -8.47 -19.57 -3.35
C ASP A 88 -8.75 -19.40 -1.86
N LYS A 89 -9.09 -20.50 -1.17
CA LYS A 89 -9.33 -20.51 0.28
C LYS A 89 -8.06 -20.17 1.06
N GLU A 90 -6.93 -20.74 0.67
CA GLU A 90 -5.64 -20.49 1.29
C GLU A 90 -5.13 -19.09 0.95
N ILE A 91 -5.27 -18.65 -0.31
CA ILE A 91 -4.98 -17.27 -0.72
C ILE A 91 -5.76 -16.28 0.14
N SER A 92 -7.06 -16.51 0.32
CA SER A 92 -7.93 -15.65 1.13
C SER A 92 -7.49 -15.59 2.60
N GLN A 93 -7.02 -16.72 3.15
CA GLN A 93 -6.48 -16.76 4.51
C GLN A 93 -5.16 -15.98 4.62
N ILE A 94 -4.24 -16.17 3.67
CA ILE A 94 -2.95 -15.45 3.64
C ILE A 94 -3.18 -13.94 3.51
N ARG A 95 -4.07 -13.53 2.60
CA ARG A 95 -4.44 -12.11 2.42
C ARG A 95 -5.12 -11.53 3.66
N GLY A 96 -6.00 -12.29 4.31
CA GLY A 96 -6.62 -11.88 5.58
C GLY A 96 -5.59 -11.70 6.71
N GLU A 97 -4.63 -12.60 6.81
CA GLU A 97 -3.54 -12.50 7.78
C GLU A 97 -2.62 -11.32 7.46
N PHE A 98 -2.29 -11.08 6.19
CA PHE A 98 -1.51 -9.92 5.77
C PHE A 98 -2.13 -8.60 6.25
N VAL A 99 -3.44 -8.40 6.04
CA VAL A 99 -4.16 -7.22 6.52
C VAL A 99 -4.11 -7.11 8.04
N ARG A 100 -4.25 -8.23 8.76
CA ARG A 100 -4.12 -8.25 10.23
C ARG A 100 -2.73 -7.81 10.67
N GLN A 101 -1.68 -8.31 10.01
CA GLN A 101 -0.29 -7.95 10.31
C GLN A 101 0.00 -6.48 10.02
N GLN A 102 -0.57 -5.90 8.96
CA GLN A 102 -0.50 -4.44 8.70
C GLN A 102 -1.02 -3.63 9.90
N ILE A 103 -2.16 -4.02 10.48
CA ILE A 103 -2.77 -3.35 11.62
C ILE A 103 -1.89 -3.48 12.88
N LEU A 104 -1.41 -4.70 13.16
CA LEU A 104 -0.55 -4.96 14.32
C LEU A 104 0.75 -4.16 14.25
N GLU A 105 1.39 -4.15 13.09
CA GLU A 105 2.64 -3.44 12.86
C GLU A 105 2.44 -1.92 12.96
N LYS A 106 1.34 -1.40 12.42
CA LYS A 106 0.95 0.01 12.57
C LYS A 106 0.83 0.43 14.04
N GLU A 107 0.12 -0.35 14.85
CA GLU A 107 -0.03 -0.05 16.29
C GLU A 107 1.28 -0.24 17.07
N ARG A 108 2.12 -1.22 16.70
CA ARG A 108 3.49 -1.36 17.25
C ARG A 108 4.30 -0.09 17.03
N ARG A 109 4.37 0.39 15.78
CA ARG A 109 5.14 1.59 15.42
C ARG A 109 4.59 2.85 16.08
N LYS A 110 3.27 2.99 16.18
CA LYS A 110 2.62 4.09 16.90
C LYS A 110 3.02 4.10 18.39
N THR A 111 3.07 2.92 19.00
CA THR A 111 3.52 2.76 20.40
C THR A 111 5.00 3.15 20.55
N GLU A 112 5.86 2.75 19.61
CA GLU A 112 7.28 3.10 19.61
C GLU A 112 7.53 4.60 19.45
N ARG A 113 6.83 5.25 18.51
CA ARG A 113 6.88 6.71 18.34
C ARG A 113 6.47 7.41 19.65
N ARG A 114 5.39 6.97 20.30
CA ARG A 114 4.95 7.53 21.60
C ARG A 114 6.00 7.37 22.69
N LYS A 115 6.63 6.20 22.79
CA LYS A 115 7.73 5.94 23.76
C LYS A 115 8.92 6.85 23.51
N TYR A 116 9.28 7.06 22.24
CA TYR A 116 10.40 7.93 21.86
C TYR A 116 10.17 9.39 22.29
N TYR A 117 9.00 9.97 21.98
CA TYR A 117 8.69 11.35 22.37
C TYR A 117 8.55 11.52 23.88
N ARG A 118 8.04 10.52 24.61
CA ARG A 118 8.00 10.53 26.09
C ARG A 118 9.38 10.53 26.76
N LYS A 119 10.42 10.02 26.11
CA LYS A 119 11.79 10.02 26.67
C LYS A 119 12.52 11.35 26.46
N ARG A 120 11.95 12.26 25.65
CA ARG A 120 12.59 13.52 25.25
C ARG A 120 11.89 14.79 25.77
N GLY A 121 10.68 14.66 26.30
CA GLY A 121 10.00 15.72 27.04
C GLY A 121 10.13 15.47 28.53
#